data_AF-A0A554JKC5-F1
#
_entry.id   AF-A0A554JKC5-F1
#
_cell.length_a   1.000
_cell.length_b   1.000
_cell.length_c   1.000
_cell.angle_alpha   90.00
_cell.angle_beta   90.00
_cell.angle_gamma   90.00
#
_symmetry.space_group_name_H-M   'P 1'
#
loop_
_entity.id
_entity.type
_entity.pdbx_description
1 polymer ?
#
loop_
_entity_poly.entity_id
_entity_poly.type
_entity_poly.pdbx_seq_one_letter_code
_entity_poly.pdbx_strand_id
1 'polypeptide(L)'
;RGLYNVFGKDKKIILTGGSFDASIVERIKEAVPGVLDVPGLSMQELITLVAKSVGSVSLDTGVGHIGAQVGVPLVILRTCWGYNWWNKDNYGRDGIEVLTREDLCINGHNSKNFPDCLDEIATSDIVASAKKLITART
;
A
#
# COMPACT_ATOMS: atom_id res chain seq x y z
N ARG A 1 -17.17 7.42 -7.71
CA ARG A 1 -16.96 8.82 -7.22
C ARG A 1 -15.45 9.04 -7.16
N GLY A 2 -14.91 10.06 -7.83
CA GLY A 2 -13.47 10.18 -8.09
C GLY A 2 -12.59 10.41 -6.85
N LEU A 3 -11.33 9.95 -6.92
CA LEU A 3 -10.29 10.04 -5.88
C LEU A 3 -10.07 11.45 -5.32
N TYR A 4 -10.32 12.48 -6.12
CA TYR A 4 -10.19 13.89 -5.72
C TYR A 4 -11.01 14.25 -4.48
N ASN A 5 -12.13 13.55 -4.25
CA ASN A 5 -12.97 13.77 -3.08
C ASN A 5 -12.40 13.14 -1.79
N VAL A 6 -11.38 12.30 -1.92
CA VAL A 6 -10.80 11.54 -0.80
C VAL A 6 -9.56 12.26 -0.25
N PHE A 7 -8.59 12.60 -1.10
CA PHE A 7 -7.28 13.11 -0.68
C PHE A 7 -7.02 14.59 -1.04
N GLY A 8 -7.98 15.23 -1.72
CA GLY A 8 -7.84 16.59 -2.24
C GLY A 8 -7.35 16.61 -3.69
N LYS A 9 -7.44 17.79 -4.33
CA LYS A 9 -6.99 18.00 -5.73
C LYS A 9 -5.48 18.19 -5.86
N ASP A 10 -4.80 18.42 -4.74
CA ASP A 10 -3.37 18.67 -4.60
C ASP A 10 -2.52 17.39 -4.63
N LYS A 11 -3.13 16.22 -4.39
CA LYS A 11 -2.43 14.93 -4.32
C LYS A 11 -2.66 14.10 -5.56
N LYS A 12 -1.61 13.42 -6.01
CA LYS A 12 -1.62 12.47 -7.13
C LYS A 12 -1.44 11.06 -6.58
N ILE A 13 -2.14 10.09 -7.18
CA ILE A 13 -1.88 8.67 -6.92
C ILE A 13 -0.93 8.17 -7.99
N ILE A 14 0.15 7.54 -7.54
CA ILE A 14 1.18 6.98 -8.40
C ILE A 14 1.18 5.48 -8.18
N LEU A 15 1.04 4.72 -9.26
CA LEU A 15 1.26 3.28 -9.28
C LEU A 15 2.70 3.02 -9.65
N THR A 16 3.33 2.13 -8.89
CA THR A 16 4.66 1.61 -9.15
C THR A 16 4.54 0.09 -9.27
N GLY A 17 5.29 -0.50 -10.19
CA GLY A 17 5.26 -1.94 -10.42
C GLY A 17 6.26 -2.33 -11.49
N GLY A 18 6.51 -3.64 -11.58
CA GLY A 18 7.32 -4.22 -12.65
C GLY A 18 6.49 -4.48 -13.91
N SER A 19 7.15 -5.01 -14.93
CA SER A 19 6.47 -5.47 -16.15
C SER A 19 5.38 -6.53 -15.90
N PHE A 20 5.51 -7.30 -14.82
CA PHE A 20 4.53 -8.30 -14.42
C PHE A 20 3.20 -7.70 -13.91
N ASP A 21 3.20 -6.43 -13.49
CA ASP A 21 2.02 -5.74 -12.96
C ASP A 21 1.21 -5.02 -14.05
N ALA A 22 1.71 -4.96 -15.29
CA ALA A 22 1.17 -4.11 -16.34
C ALA A 22 -0.32 -4.31 -16.61
N SER A 23 -0.80 -5.56 -16.64
CA SER A 23 -2.21 -5.87 -16.88
C SER A 23 -3.12 -5.43 -15.73
N ILE A 24 -2.62 -5.45 -14.49
CA ILE A 24 -3.34 -4.99 -13.31
C ILE A 24 -3.37 -3.46 -13.29
N VAL A 25 -2.24 -2.83 -13.58
CA VAL A 25 -2.09 -1.37 -13.65
C VAL A 25 -3.03 -0.77 -14.70
N GLU A 26 -3.14 -1.36 -15.89
CA GLU A 26 -4.09 -0.91 -16.91
C GLU A 26 -5.54 -0.97 -16.41
N ARG A 27 -5.95 -2.08 -15.77
CA ARG A 27 -7.29 -2.19 -15.18
C ARG A 27 -7.56 -1.13 -14.10
N ILE A 28 -6.54 -0.78 -13.30
CA ILE A 28 -6.68 0.28 -12.30
C ILE A 28 -6.83 1.65 -12.98
N LYS A 29 -6.05 1.95 -14.02
CA LYS A 29 -6.14 3.22 -14.75
C LYS A 29 -7.50 3.41 -15.41
N GLU A 30 -8.07 2.34 -15.97
CA GLU A 30 -9.44 2.35 -16.53
C GLU A 30 -10.49 2.62 -15.45
N ALA A 31 -10.38 1.96 -14.29
CA ALA A 31 -11.33 2.11 -13.20
C ALA A 31 -11.18 3.44 -12.44
N VAL A 32 -9.98 4.02 -12.46
CA VAL A 32 -9.61 5.15 -11.60
C VAL A 32 -8.91 6.26 -12.41
N PRO A 33 -9.69 7.14 -13.07
CA PRO A 33 -9.14 8.24 -13.85
C PRO A 33 -8.26 9.19 -13.02
N GLY A 34 -7.11 9.56 -13.57
CA GLY A 34 -6.16 10.49 -12.96
C GLY A 34 -5.06 9.84 -12.13
N VAL A 35 -5.04 8.51 -12.03
CA VAL A 35 -3.88 7.75 -11.53
C VAL A 35 -2.73 7.82 -12.53
N LEU A 36 -1.51 8.03 -12.04
CA LEU A 36 -0.30 8.01 -12.84
C LEU A 36 0.39 6.66 -12.69
N ASP A 37 0.75 6.04 -13.81
CA ASP A 37 1.60 4.86 -13.84
C ASP A 37 3.04 5.26 -14.16
N VAL A 38 3.99 4.77 -13.38
CA VAL A 38 5.42 5.05 -13.53
C VAL A 38 6.19 3.72 -13.48
N PRO A 39 6.16 2.94 -14.58
CA PRO A 39 6.79 1.62 -14.61
C PRO A 39 8.31 1.74 -14.84
N GLY A 40 9.06 0.71 -14.45
CA GLY A 40 10.47 0.56 -14.82
C GLY A 40 11.45 1.48 -14.08
N LEU A 41 11.05 2.02 -12.92
CA LEU A 41 11.95 2.78 -12.06
C LEU A 41 13.14 1.92 -11.61
N SER A 42 14.33 2.50 -11.62
CA SER A 42 15.47 1.95 -10.88
C SER A 42 15.16 1.92 -9.38
N MET A 43 15.92 1.12 -8.63
CA MET A 43 15.78 1.05 -7.18
C MET A 43 15.98 2.43 -6.52
N GLN A 44 16.96 3.23 -6.99
CA GLN A 44 17.19 4.57 -6.45
C GLN A 44 16.02 5.53 -6.73
N GLU A 45 15.43 5.46 -7.93
CA GLU A 45 14.28 6.29 -8.29
C GLU A 45 13.04 5.90 -7.48
N LEU A 46 12.79 4.59 -7.30
CA LEU A 46 11.69 4.11 -6.48
C LEU A 46 11.83 4.57 -5.02
N ILE A 47 13.02 4.42 -4.41
CA ILE A 47 13.30 4.92 -3.05
C ILE A 47 13.04 6.43 -2.97
N THR A 48 13.51 7.19 -3.96
CA THR A 48 13.31 8.65 -4.01
C THR A 48 11.84 9.02 -4.13
N LEU A 49 11.09 8.32 -4.96
CA LEU A 49 9.65 8.52 -5.15
C LEU A 49 8.89 8.24 -3.84
N VAL A 50 9.15 7.10 -3.21
CA VAL A 50 8.52 6.71 -1.94
C VAL A 50 8.86 7.69 -0.83
N ALA A 51 10.12 8.10 -0.70
CA ALA A 51 10.57 9.06 0.31
C ALA A 51 9.96 10.46 0.15
N LYS A 52 9.63 10.87 -1.08
CA LYS A 52 8.97 12.16 -1.37
C LYS A 52 7.44 12.08 -1.34
N SER A 53 6.88 10.89 -1.20
CA SER A 53 5.43 10.70 -1.14
C SER A 53 4.91 11.15 0.23
N VAL A 54 3.68 11.68 0.26
CA VAL A 54 3.03 12.07 1.52
C VAL A 54 2.56 10.86 2.33
N GLY A 55 2.39 9.71 1.66
CA GLY A 55 1.95 8.44 2.21
C GLY A 55 2.13 7.34 1.16
N SER A 56 2.16 6.08 1.59
CA SER A 56 2.24 4.91 0.73
C SER A 56 1.30 3.81 1.20
N VAL A 57 0.75 3.05 0.25
CA VAL A 57 -0.01 1.83 0.48
C VAL A 57 0.71 0.72 -0.27
N SER A 58 1.03 -0.39 0.39
CA SER A 58 1.77 -1.49 -0.23
C SER A 58 1.27 -2.84 0.24
N LEU A 59 1.49 -3.86 -0.57
CA LEU A 59 1.47 -5.24 -0.10
C LEU A 59 2.71 -5.52 0.77
N ASP A 60 2.68 -6.60 1.53
CA ASP A 60 3.85 -7.15 2.24
C ASP A 60 4.96 -7.58 1.25
N THR A 61 5.75 -6.60 0.80
CA THR A 61 6.72 -6.71 -0.29
C THR A 61 7.93 -5.80 -0.03
N GLY A 62 8.98 -5.95 -0.83
CA GLY A 62 10.17 -5.09 -0.78
C GLY A 62 9.88 -3.58 -0.82
N VAL A 63 8.85 -3.15 -1.56
CA VAL A 63 8.47 -1.73 -1.65
C VAL A 63 7.90 -1.22 -0.32
N GLY A 64 7.13 -2.06 0.38
CA GLY A 64 6.68 -1.77 1.75
C GLY A 64 7.86 -1.57 2.70
N HIS A 65 8.89 -2.41 2.60
CA HIS A 65 10.10 -2.30 3.44
C HIS A 65 10.86 -1.00 3.16
N ILE A 66 10.96 -0.59 1.89
CA ILE A 66 11.52 0.72 1.50
C ILE A 66 10.73 1.85 2.17
N GLY A 67 9.40 1.81 2.08
CA GLY A 67 8.50 2.79 2.70
C GLY A 67 8.72 2.90 4.21
N ALA A 68 8.81 1.77 4.90
CA ALA A 68 9.07 1.71 6.33
C ALA A 68 10.46 2.29 6.67
N GLN A 69 11.49 1.95 5.90
CA GLN A 69 12.87 2.41 6.14
C GLN A 69 13.05 3.92 5.92
N VAL A 70 12.49 4.47 4.85
CA VAL A 70 12.51 5.93 4.62
C VAL A 70 11.53 6.66 5.55
N GLY A 71 10.62 5.90 6.18
CA GLY A 71 9.59 6.37 7.07
C GLY A 71 8.60 7.27 6.38
N VAL A 72 8.02 6.84 5.28
CA VAL A 72 6.78 7.44 4.78
C VAL A 72 5.61 6.91 5.63
N PRO A 73 4.53 7.68 5.88
CA PRO A 73 3.28 7.12 6.41
C PRO A 73 2.85 5.91 5.56
N LEU A 74 2.72 4.74 6.17
CA LEU A 74 2.64 3.48 5.43
C LEU A 74 1.45 2.65 5.88
N VAL A 75 0.61 2.26 4.93
CA VAL A 75 -0.39 1.20 5.12
C VAL A 75 0.12 -0.06 4.43
N ILE A 76 0.21 -1.16 5.18
CA ILE A 76 0.58 -2.48 4.65
C ILE A 76 -0.65 -3.37 4.60
N LEU A 77 -0.90 -3.97 3.44
CA LEU A 77 -1.85 -5.05 3.29
C LEU A 77 -1.09 -6.37 3.35
N ARG A 78 -1.37 -7.17 4.37
CA ARG A 78 -0.64 -8.40 4.66
C ARG A 78 -1.60 -9.59 4.66
N THR A 79 -1.13 -10.71 4.11
CA THR A 79 -1.85 -11.99 4.21
C THR A 79 -1.87 -12.47 5.67
N CYS A 80 -2.75 -13.40 5.99
CA CYS A 80 -2.80 -14.02 7.31
C CYS A 80 -1.60 -14.93 7.63
N TRP A 81 -0.65 -15.07 6.70
CA TRP A 81 0.45 -16.01 6.75
C TRP A 81 1.79 -15.29 6.84
N GLY A 82 2.73 -15.83 7.61
CA GLY A 82 4.04 -15.23 7.84
C GLY A 82 4.11 -14.37 9.11
N TYR A 83 5.34 -13.99 9.46
CA TYR A 83 5.63 -13.21 10.66
C TYR A 83 5.29 -11.73 10.44
N ASN A 84 4.69 -11.09 11.44
CA ASN A 84 4.42 -9.65 11.38
C ASN A 84 5.67 -8.83 11.76
N TRP A 85 6.49 -8.49 10.77
CA TRP A 85 7.65 -7.61 10.95
C TRP A 85 7.30 -6.11 10.92
N TRP A 86 6.03 -5.74 10.77
CA TRP A 86 5.58 -4.36 10.58
C TRP A 86 5.34 -3.65 11.92
N ASN A 87 6.41 -3.52 12.71
CA ASN A 87 6.35 -2.92 14.04
C ASN A 87 7.55 -2.00 14.32
N LYS A 88 7.48 -1.30 15.46
CA LYS A 88 8.50 -0.34 15.88
C LYS A 88 9.85 -0.99 16.17
N ASP A 89 9.87 -2.22 16.66
CA ASP A 89 11.13 -2.91 16.99
C ASP A 89 11.92 -3.24 15.72
N ASN A 90 11.24 -3.49 14.60
CA ASN A 90 11.87 -3.79 13.32
C ASN A 90 12.33 -2.54 12.54
N TYR A 91 11.64 -1.40 12.64
CA TYR A 91 11.95 -0.20 11.84
C TYR A 91 12.34 1.06 12.64
N GLY A 92 12.35 0.95 13.98
CA GLY A 92 12.69 2.05 14.89
C GLY A 92 11.72 3.23 14.86
N ARG A 93 10.51 3.07 14.32
CA ARG A 93 9.55 4.17 14.16
C ARG A 93 8.09 3.72 14.15
N ASP A 94 7.23 4.66 14.50
CA ASP A 94 5.77 4.56 14.36
C ASP A 94 5.33 5.02 12.95
N GLY A 95 4.03 4.94 12.65
CA GLY A 95 3.47 5.41 11.38
C GLY A 95 3.29 4.32 10.31
N ILE A 96 3.34 3.06 10.72
CA ILE A 96 2.98 1.90 9.91
C ILE A 96 1.65 1.36 10.47
N GLU A 97 0.66 1.20 9.60
CA GLU A 97 -0.61 0.53 9.93
C GLU A 97 -0.75 -0.73 9.08
N VAL A 98 -1.02 -1.87 9.72
CA VAL A 98 -1.15 -3.17 9.05
C VAL A 98 -2.62 -3.52 8.98
N LEU A 99 -3.11 -3.78 7.77
CA LEU A 99 -4.46 -4.28 7.52
C LEU A 99 -4.36 -5.74 7.07
N THR A 100 -5.12 -6.59 7.76
CA THR A 100 -5.20 -8.03 7.47
C THR A 100 -6.52 -8.59 8.00
N ARG A 101 -7.07 -9.59 7.31
CA ARG A 101 -8.26 -10.35 7.74
C ARG A 101 -7.88 -11.76 8.16
N GLU A 102 -7.04 -11.86 9.20
CA GLU A 102 -6.58 -13.13 9.77
C GLU A 102 -7.75 -13.99 10.28
N ASP A 103 -8.85 -13.36 10.68
CA ASP A 103 -10.10 -14.02 11.09
C ASP A 103 -10.68 -14.95 10.02
N LEU A 104 -10.44 -14.66 8.74
CA LEU A 104 -10.91 -15.47 7.61
C LEU A 104 -10.04 -16.71 7.34
N CYS A 105 -8.87 -16.80 7.98
CA CYS A 105 -7.94 -17.93 7.85
C CYS A 105 -7.95 -18.86 9.07
N ILE A 106 -8.98 -18.84 9.91
CA ILE A 106 -9.03 -19.66 11.14
C ILE A 106 -8.88 -21.18 10.85
N ASN A 107 -9.28 -21.61 9.66
CA ASN A 107 -9.18 -23.00 9.19
C ASN A 107 -7.96 -23.26 8.28
N GLY A 108 -7.00 -22.33 8.25
CA GLY A 108 -5.82 -22.39 7.40
C GLY A 108 -5.84 -21.36 6.26
N HIS A 109 -4.64 -21.07 5.73
CA HIS A 109 -4.46 -20.13 4.64
C HIS A 109 -4.94 -20.73 3.31
N ASN A 110 -5.80 -19.99 2.60
CA ASN A 110 -6.29 -20.38 1.28
C ASN A 110 -5.47 -19.70 0.18
N SER A 111 -4.46 -20.40 -0.33
CA SER A 111 -3.53 -19.90 -1.35
C SER A 111 -4.21 -19.80 -2.72
N LYS A 112 -4.70 -18.61 -3.07
CA LYS A 112 -5.21 -18.23 -4.40
C LYS A 112 -4.48 -16.96 -4.89
N ASN A 113 -4.71 -16.56 -6.14
CA ASN A 113 -4.16 -15.31 -6.68
C ASN A 113 -4.51 -14.08 -5.84
N PHE A 114 -5.74 -14.03 -5.31
CA PHE A 114 -6.20 -13.06 -4.32
C PHE A 114 -6.75 -13.84 -3.12
N PRO A 115 -5.94 -14.07 -2.07
CA PRO A 115 -6.39 -14.82 -0.91
C PRO A 115 -7.44 -14.00 -0.13
N ASP A 116 -8.45 -14.69 0.42
CA ASP A 116 -9.61 -14.07 1.06
C ASP A 116 -9.20 -13.07 2.18
N CYS A 117 -8.10 -13.36 2.89
CA CYS A 117 -7.55 -12.47 3.93
C CYS A 117 -7.02 -11.11 3.44
N LEU A 118 -6.76 -10.96 2.13
CA LEU A 118 -6.43 -9.69 1.48
C LEU A 118 -7.64 -9.13 0.73
N ASP A 119 -8.38 -9.98 0.02
CA ASP A 119 -9.50 -9.56 -0.85
C ASP A 119 -10.65 -8.94 -0.05
N GLU A 120 -10.86 -9.41 1.18
CA GLU A 120 -11.88 -8.91 2.10
C GLU A 120 -11.42 -7.71 2.95
N ILE A 121 -10.27 -7.11 2.64
CA ILE A 121 -9.87 -5.82 3.22
C ILE A 121 -10.63 -4.72 2.48
N ALA A 122 -11.57 -4.07 3.19
CA ALA A 122 -12.38 -3.03 2.58
C ALA A 122 -11.53 -1.82 2.16
N THR A 123 -11.76 -1.31 0.95
CA THR A 123 -11.08 -0.11 0.45
C THR A 123 -11.31 1.11 1.37
N SER A 124 -12.46 1.17 2.06
CA SER A 124 -12.74 2.20 3.06
C SER A 124 -11.73 2.22 4.20
N ASP A 125 -11.28 1.04 4.63
CA ASP A 125 -10.35 0.88 5.76
C ASP A 125 -8.96 1.33 5.34
N ILE A 126 -8.53 0.91 4.14
CA ILE A 126 -7.27 1.38 3.52
C ILE A 126 -7.24 2.90 3.45
N VAL A 127 -8.32 3.52 2.98
CA VAL A 127 -8.45 4.97 2.87
C VAL A 127 -8.45 5.65 4.23
N ALA A 128 -9.16 5.11 5.22
CA ALA A 128 -9.22 5.66 6.57
C ALA A 128 -7.85 5.62 7.25
N SER A 129 -7.15 4.48 7.19
CA SER A 129 -5.79 4.32 7.70
C SER A 129 -4.82 5.27 7.02
N ALA A 130 -4.83 5.34 5.68
CA ALA A 130 -3.95 6.25 4.93
C ALA A 130 -4.19 7.71 5.33
N LYS A 131 -5.45 8.15 5.44
CA LYS A 131 -5.78 9.51 5.88
C LYS A 131 -5.25 9.80 7.28
N LYS A 132 -5.55 8.93 8.24
CA LYS A 132 -5.12 9.06 9.64
C LYS A 132 -3.60 9.26 9.72
N LEU A 133 -2.83 8.41 9.03
CA LEU A 133 -1.37 8.47 9.06
C LEU A 133 -0.81 9.72 8.37
N ILE A 134 -1.40 10.13 7.23
CA ILE A 134 -0.97 11.33 6.50
C ILE A 134 -1.24 12.60 7.33
N THR A 135 -2.39 12.70 7.99
CA THR A 135 -2.77 13.89 8.78
C THR A 135 -2.03 14.00 10.11
N ALA A 136 -1.54 12.89 10.68
CA ALA A 136 -0.79 12.91 11.93
C ALA A 136 0.63 13.49 11.78
N ARG A 137 1.07 13.75 10.55
CA ARG A 137 2.41 14.25 10.21
C ARG A 137 2.48 15.71 9.77
N THR A 138 1.33 16.33 9.51
CA THR A 138 1.21 17.79 9.31
C THR A 138 1.04 18.49 10.65
#